data_AF-W2SUY5-F1
#
_entry.id   AF-W2SUY5-F1
#
_cell.length_a   1.000
_cell.length_b   1.000
_cell.length_c   1.000
_cell.angle_alpha   90.00
_cell.angle_beta   90.00
_cell.angle_gamma   90.00
#
_symmetry.space_group_name_H-M   'P 1'
#
loop_
_entity.id
_entity.type
_entity.pdbx_description
1 polymer ?
#
loop_
_entity_poly.entity_id
_entity_poly.type
_entity_poly.pdbx_seq_one_letter_code
_entity_poly.pdbx_strand_id
1 'polypeptide(L)'
;MSEKYNYDLSKAQLKASSRTSALLAGFAMVALVELQYDQSTPHWLLILLGVVTTLLVSVHLLALMMSTCILPYMEATGCTQDSPHIRLKFYIDLSWLFSTCIGLLLFLVEIGIIFFVKFTSVDYPVAGYITTILLIPVVIVFVVFSYLIHKSRVSHTLGRFKDKVDTMKQFLDVEAQMTKSSLGAVKDI
;
A
#
# COMPACT_ATOMS: atom_id res chain seq x y z
N MET A 1 23.28 5.82 -15.31
CA MET A 1 22.83 4.46 -15.69
C MET A 1 21.81 3.89 -14.69
N SER A 2 22.03 4.04 -13.37
CA SER A 2 21.09 3.64 -12.32
C SER A 2 19.73 4.35 -12.38
N GLU A 3 19.69 5.65 -12.71
CA GLU A 3 18.43 6.42 -12.77
C GLU A 3 17.49 5.93 -13.88
N LYS A 4 18.04 5.66 -15.07
CA LYS A 4 17.26 5.11 -16.19
C LYS A 4 16.69 3.73 -15.86
N TYR A 5 17.46 2.87 -15.18
CA TYR A 5 17.00 1.57 -14.70
C TYR A 5 15.85 1.69 -13.70
N ASN A 6 15.98 2.58 -12.70
CA ASN A 6 14.94 2.80 -11.69
C ASN A 6 13.65 3.38 -12.31
N TYR A 7 13.80 4.26 -13.30
CA TYR A 7 12.69 4.80 -14.07
C TYR A 7 11.93 3.71 -14.83
N ASP A 8 12.62 2.89 -15.61
CA ASP A 8 12.01 1.81 -16.39
C ASP A 8 11.36 0.75 -15.48
N LEU A 9 11.98 0.45 -14.34
CA LEU A 9 11.42 -0.45 -13.32
C LEU A 9 10.11 0.10 -12.74
N SER A 10 10.09 1.37 -12.34
CA SER A 10 8.89 2.02 -11.77
C SER A 10 7.76 2.07 -12.80
N LYS A 11 8.10 2.31 -14.07
CA LYS A 11 7.16 2.25 -15.21
C LYS A 11 6.56 0.87 -15.41
N ALA A 12 7.40 -0.17 -15.40
CA ALA A 12 6.95 -1.54 -15.52
C ALA A 12 6.04 -1.93 -14.33
N GLN A 13 6.41 -1.54 -13.12
CA GLN A 13 5.64 -1.81 -11.90
C GLN A 13 4.25 -1.17 -11.93
N LEU A 14 4.12 0.11 -12.28
CA LEU A 14 2.81 0.78 -12.36
C LEU A 14 1.90 0.15 -13.42
N LYS A 15 2.45 -0.19 -14.60
CA LYS A 15 1.69 -0.88 -15.66
C LYS A 15 1.29 -2.30 -15.28
N ALA A 16 2.14 -3.02 -14.55
CA ALA A 16 1.82 -4.33 -14.02
C ALA A 16 0.70 -4.22 -12.98
N SER A 17 0.84 -3.30 -12.02
CA SER A 17 -0.13 -3.05 -10.97
C SER A 17 -1.51 -2.72 -11.48
N SER A 18 -1.58 -1.85 -12.49
CA SER A 18 -2.84 -1.41 -13.04
C SER A 18 -3.60 -2.61 -13.62
N ARG A 19 -2.90 -3.45 -14.39
CA ARG A 19 -3.50 -4.66 -14.96
C ARG A 19 -3.89 -5.68 -13.88
N THR A 20 -3.01 -5.95 -12.91
CA THR A 20 -3.30 -6.94 -11.86
C THR A 20 -4.44 -6.49 -10.95
N SER A 21 -4.49 -5.22 -10.55
CA SER A 21 -5.55 -4.70 -9.68
C SER A 21 -6.91 -4.70 -10.38
N ALA A 22 -6.96 -4.35 -11.67
CA ALA A 22 -8.21 -4.41 -12.43
C ALA A 22 -8.71 -5.85 -12.60
N LEU A 23 -7.82 -6.80 -12.88
CA LEU A 23 -8.16 -8.21 -13.02
C LEU A 23 -8.64 -8.81 -11.69
N LEU A 24 -7.91 -8.60 -10.60
CA LEU A 24 -8.26 -9.16 -9.28
C LEU A 24 -9.59 -8.61 -8.75
N ALA A 25 -9.81 -7.29 -8.86
CA ALA A 25 -11.09 -6.68 -8.49
C ALA A 25 -12.24 -7.18 -9.37
N GLY A 26 -12.02 -7.32 -10.68
CA GLY A 26 -13.01 -7.86 -11.61
C GLY A 26 -13.38 -9.31 -11.28
N PHE A 27 -12.38 -10.17 -11.06
CA PHE A 27 -12.63 -11.57 -10.69
C PHE A 27 -13.33 -11.71 -9.34
N ALA A 28 -12.94 -10.91 -8.34
CA ALA A 28 -13.60 -10.91 -7.03
C ALA A 28 -15.08 -10.47 -7.16
N MET A 29 -15.35 -9.42 -7.94
CA MET A 29 -16.70 -8.95 -8.19
C MET A 29 -17.56 -9.98 -8.94
N VAL A 30 -17.01 -10.64 -9.96
CA VAL A 30 -17.70 -11.73 -10.69
C VAL A 30 -17.96 -12.91 -9.76
N ALA A 31 -16.98 -13.30 -8.94
CA ALA A 31 -17.16 -14.39 -7.98
C ALA A 31 -18.24 -14.08 -6.95
N LEU A 32 -18.35 -12.83 -6.47
CA LEU A 32 -19.40 -12.40 -5.55
C LEU A 32 -20.80 -12.55 -6.17
N VAL A 33 -21.01 -12.11 -7.42
CA VAL A 33 -22.33 -12.18 -8.06
C VAL A 33 -22.72 -13.60 -8.48
N GLU A 34 -21.74 -14.44 -8.79
CA GLU A 34 -21.93 -15.86 -9.11
C GLU A 34 -22.06 -16.76 -7.87
N LEU A 35 -21.70 -16.26 -6.69
CA LEU A 35 -21.73 -17.03 -5.46
C LEU A 35 -23.17 -17.35 -5.05
N GLN A 36 -23.53 -18.62 -5.19
CA GLN A 36 -24.77 -19.16 -4.67
C GLN A 36 -24.61 -19.43 -3.17
N TYR A 37 -25.53 -18.89 -2.37
CA TYR A 37 -25.66 -19.14 -0.93
C TYR A 37 -27.12 -19.46 -0.59
N ASP A 38 -27.32 -20.25 0.47
CA ASP A 38 -28.65 -20.61 0.96
C ASP A 38 -29.04 -19.81 2.21
N GLN A 39 -30.32 -19.80 2.59
CA GLN A 39 -30.85 -19.16 3.80
C GLN A 39 -30.30 -19.79 5.10
N SER A 40 -29.82 -21.03 5.02
CA SER A 40 -29.10 -21.71 6.10
C SER A 40 -27.69 -21.13 6.34
N THR A 41 -27.17 -20.34 5.40
CA THR A 41 -25.83 -19.72 5.53
C THR A 41 -25.84 -18.69 6.65
N PRO A 42 -24.88 -18.72 7.58
CA PRO A 42 -24.89 -17.81 8.70
C PRO A 42 -24.71 -16.35 8.27
N HIS A 43 -25.58 -15.47 8.79
CA HIS A 43 -25.61 -14.05 8.44
C HIS A 43 -24.28 -13.32 8.68
N TRP A 44 -23.54 -13.68 9.74
CA TRP A 44 -22.24 -13.06 10.06
C TRP A 44 -21.20 -13.28 8.95
N LEU A 45 -21.28 -14.41 8.24
CA LEU A 45 -20.38 -14.74 7.14
C LEU A 45 -20.70 -13.92 5.88
N LEU A 46 -22.00 -13.71 5.60
CA LEU A 46 -22.45 -12.86 4.50
C LEU A 46 -22.07 -11.39 4.73
N ILE A 47 -22.15 -10.91 5.98
CA ILE A 47 -21.68 -9.58 6.36
C ILE A 47 -20.16 -9.47 6.14
N LEU A 48 -19.39 -10.47 6.59
CA LEU A 48 -17.94 -10.50 6.36
C LEU A 48 -17.59 -10.50 4.87
N LEU A 49 -18.27 -11.32 4.07
CA LEU A 49 -18.11 -11.33 2.62
C LEU A 49 -18.33 -9.93 2.04
N GLY A 50 -19.48 -9.31 2.30
CA GLY A 50 -19.78 -7.98 1.77
C GLY A 50 -18.77 -6.90 2.18
N VAL A 51 -18.33 -6.91 3.44
CA VAL A 51 -17.32 -5.96 3.94
C VAL A 51 -15.96 -6.20 3.26
N VAL A 52 -15.51 -7.46 3.19
CA VAL A 52 -14.22 -7.81 2.60
C VAL A 52 -14.20 -7.53 1.10
N THR A 53 -15.24 -7.90 0.33
CA THR A 53 -15.31 -7.59 -1.10
C THR A 53 -15.29 -6.07 -1.34
N THR A 54 -16.02 -5.31 -0.52
CA THR A 54 -16.06 -3.83 -0.65
C THR A 54 -14.69 -3.22 -0.38
N LEU A 55 -14.00 -3.65 0.68
CA LEU A 55 -12.65 -3.18 0.99
C LEU A 55 -11.64 -3.59 -0.09
N LEU A 56 -11.73 -4.83 -0.58
CA LEU A 56 -10.88 -5.38 -1.64
C LEU A 56 -10.99 -4.52 -2.90
N VAL A 57 -12.21 -4.29 -3.38
CA VAL A 57 -12.47 -3.48 -4.58
C VAL A 57 -11.97 -2.05 -4.35
N SER A 58 -12.29 -1.45 -3.20
CA SER A 58 -11.87 -0.09 -2.86
C SER A 58 -10.35 0.08 -2.89
N VAL A 59 -9.61 -0.85 -2.30
CA VAL A 59 -8.14 -0.80 -2.24
C VAL A 59 -7.51 -1.03 -3.62
N HIS A 60 -8.07 -1.92 -4.45
CA HIS A 60 -7.60 -2.08 -5.82
C HIS A 60 -7.90 -0.85 -6.69
N LEU A 61 -9.06 -0.22 -6.53
CA LEU A 61 -9.38 1.05 -7.20
C LEU A 61 -8.43 2.18 -6.75
N LEU A 62 -8.03 2.23 -5.47
CA LEU A 62 -7.01 3.16 -4.98
C LEU A 62 -5.67 2.91 -5.68
N ALA A 63 -5.23 1.66 -5.83
CA ALA A 63 -4.01 1.33 -6.57
C ALA A 63 -4.10 1.70 -8.05
N LEU A 64 -5.28 1.55 -8.68
CA LEU A 64 -5.53 1.99 -10.05
C LEU A 64 -5.46 3.51 -10.18
N MET A 65 -6.13 4.25 -9.29
CA MET A 65 -6.12 5.70 -9.28
C MET A 65 -4.69 6.24 -9.17
N MET A 66 -3.91 5.69 -8.22
CA MET A 66 -2.49 6.04 -8.09
C MET A 66 -1.71 5.74 -9.38
N SER A 67 -1.91 4.58 -10.00
CA SER A 67 -1.24 4.24 -11.26
C SER A 67 -1.61 5.19 -12.41
N THR A 68 -2.88 5.57 -12.52
CA THR A 68 -3.41 6.49 -13.54
C THR A 68 -2.87 7.90 -13.37
N CYS A 69 -2.73 8.38 -12.13
CA CYS A 69 -2.23 9.73 -11.86
C CYS A 69 -0.70 9.84 -12.00
N ILE A 70 0.06 8.78 -11.69
CA ILE A 70 1.54 8.82 -11.70
C ILE A 70 2.12 8.56 -13.09
N LEU A 71 1.50 7.67 -13.88
CA LEU A 71 2.03 7.28 -15.19
C LEU A 71 2.25 8.47 -16.15
N PRO A 72 1.29 9.39 -16.38
CA PRO A 72 1.50 10.53 -17.27
C PRO A 72 2.54 11.51 -16.73
N TYR A 73 2.56 11.73 -15.41
CA TYR A 73 3.57 12.57 -14.77
C TYR A 73 4.99 12.03 -15.00
N MET A 74 5.13 10.71 -14.90
CA MET A 74 6.41 10.03 -15.09
C MET A 74 6.85 10.06 -16.55
N GLU A 75 5.93 9.92 -17.51
CA GLU A 75 6.24 10.03 -18.94
C GLU A 75 6.60 11.48 -19.36
N ALA A 76 6.03 12.49 -18.72
CA ALA A 76 6.31 13.90 -19.00
C ALA A 76 7.66 14.39 -18.45
N THR A 77 8.13 13.84 -17.32
CA THR A 77 9.31 14.37 -16.60
C THR A 77 10.66 13.77 -17.06
N GLY A 78 10.66 12.58 -17.66
CA GLY A 78 11.91 11.94 -18.15
C GLY A 78 12.91 11.57 -17.04
N CYS A 79 14.20 11.40 -17.40
CA CYS A 79 15.26 10.93 -16.50
C CYS A 79 15.87 12.00 -15.58
N THR A 80 15.54 13.28 -15.78
CA THR A 80 16.08 14.41 -15.00
C THR A 80 15.24 14.62 -13.75
N GLN A 81 15.52 13.88 -12.69
CA GLN A 81 14.89 14.04 -11.38
C GLN A 81 15.59 15.13 -10.55
N ASP A 82 15.64 16.35 -11.07
CA ASP A 82 16.12 17.49 -10.30
C ASP A 82 14.94 18.11 -9.52
N SER A 83 15.09 18.30 -8.20
CA SER A 83 14.22 19.10 -7.27
C SER A 83 13.31 18.30 -6.29
N PRO A 84 12.76 18.93 -5.21
CA PRO A 84 12.15 18.32 -3.99
C PRO A 84 11.01 17.30 -4.16
N HIS A 85 10.56 17.08 -5.39
CA HIS A 85 9.51 16.14 -5.79
C HIS A 85 9.86 14.66 -5.54
N ILE A 86 11.14 14.30 -5.38
CA ILE A 86 11.56 12.93 -5.00
C ILE A 86 10.83 12.44 -3.74
N ARG A 87 10.58 13.34 -2.78
CA ARG A 87 9.94 13.00 -1.49
C ARG A 87 8.44 12.73 -1.66
N LEU A 88 7.78 13.51 -2.52
CA LEU A 88 6.37 13.32 -2.81
C LEU A 88 6.15 12.03 -3.62
N LYS A 89 6.97 11.80 -4.65
CA LYS A 89 6.91 10.58 -5.46
C LYS A 89 7.19 9.32 -4.63
N PHE A 90 8.16 9.34 -3.72
CA PHE A 90 8.40 8.22 -2.81
C PHE A 90 7.17 7.88 -1.93
N TYR A 91 6.47 8.89 -1.42
CA TYR A 91 5.26 8.68 -0.62
C TYR A 91 4.11 8.11 -1.45
N ILE A 92 3.96 8.59 -2.68
CA ILE A 92 2.94 8.08 -3.61
C ILE A 92 3.26 6.63 -3.99
N ASP A 93 4.52 6.32 -4.36
CA ASP A 93 4.95 4.96 -4.71
C ASP A 93 4.82 4.00 -3.50
N LEU A 94 5.04 4.50 -2.27
CA LEU A 94 4.79 3.75 -1.03
C LEU A 94 3.31 3.47 -0.81
N SER A 95 2.46 4.47 -0.99
CA SER A 95 0.99 4.35 -0.86
C SER A 95 0.43 3.37 -1.90
N TRP A 96 0.98 3.41 -3.12
CA TRP A 96 0.64 2.49 -4.20
C TRP A 96 1.05 1.04 -3.85
N LEU A 97 2.27 0.81 -3.37
CA LEU A 97 2.75 -0.51 -2.96
C LEU A 97 1.92 -1.06 -1.79
N PHE A 98 1.59 -0.22 -0.81
CA PHE A 98 0.77 -0.60 0.35
C PHE A 98 -0.65 -0.99 -0.07
N SER A 99 -1.27 -0.21 -0.95
CA SER A 99 -2.60 -0.53 -1.50
C SER A 99 -2.57 -1.86 -2.25
N THR A 100 -1.53 -2.12 -3.03
CA THR A 100 -1.38 -3.41 -3.74
C THR A 100 -1.20 -4.58 -2.76
N CYS A 101 -0.42 -4.39 -1.70
CA CYS A 101 -0.18 -5.43 -0.70
C CYS A 101 -1.44 -5.76 0.12
N ILE A 102 -2.15 -4.73 0.59
CA ILE A 102 -3.43 -4.91 1.28
C ILE A 102 -4.46 -5.55 0.35
N GLY A 103 -4.54 -5.12 -0.91
CA GLY A 103 -5.46 -5.70 -1.90
C GLY A 103 -5.23 -7.20 -2.08
N LEU A 104 -3.97 -7.63 -2.20
CA LEU A 104 -3.62 -9.06 -2.28
C LEU A 104 -3.98 -9.84 -1.01
N LEU A 105 -3.76 -9.26 0.18
CA LEU A 105 -4.19 -9.85 1.44
C LEU A 105 -5.71 -10.01 1.52
N LEU A 106 -6.47 -8.96 1.16
CA LEU A 106 -7.92 -8.99 1.13
C LEU A 106 -8.44 -10.01 0.10
N PHE A 107 -7.79 -10.12 -1.07
CA PHE A 107 -8.13 -11.12 -2.08
C PHE A 107 -7.96 -12.55 -1.57
N LEU A 108 -6.93 -12.80 -0.76
CA LEU A 108 -6.71 -14.12 -0.15
C LEU A 108 -7.77 -14.44 0.91
N VAL A 109 -8.15 -13.44 1.72
CA VAL A 109 -9.23 -13.56 2.71
C VAL A 109 -10.58 -13.79 2.02
N GLU A 110 -10.85 -13.06 0.94
CA GLU A 110 -12.06 -13.18 0.11
C GLU A 110 -12.23 -14.62 -0.41
N ILE A 111 -11.16 -15.21 -0.98
CA ILE A 111 -11.18 -16.61 -1.43
C ILE A 111 -11.54 -17.57 -0.28
N GLY A 112 -10.98 -17.34 0.91
CA GLY A 112 -11.29 -18.15 2.09
C GLY A 112 -12.76 -18.06 2.49
N ILE A 113 -13.32 -16.85 2.52
CA ILE A 113 -14.73 -16.63 2.84
C ILE A 113 -15.63 -17.27 1.78
N ILE A 114 -15.32 -17.11 0.49
CA ILE A 114 -16.07 -17.69 -0.62
C ILE A 114 -16.14 -19.22 -0.49
N PHE A 115 -15.01 -19.89 -0.23
CA PHE A 115 -15.02 -21.34 -0.02
C PHE A 115 -15.85 -21.73 1.20
N PHE A 116 -15.71 -20.99 2.30
CA PHE A 116 -16.47 -21.28 3.51
C PHE A 116 -17.98 -21.15 3.29
N VAL A 117 -18.43 -20.09 2.58
CA VAL A 117 -19.83 -19.92 2.17
C VAL A 117 -20.27 -21.08 1.27
N LYS A 118 -19.49 -21.38 0.22
CA LYS A 118 -19.83 -22.39 -0.78
C LYS A 118 -19.98 -23.79 -0.18
N PHE A 119 -19.06 -24.19 0.69
CA PHE A 119 -19.10 -25.51 1.34
C PHE A 119 -20.19 -25.61 2.41
N THR A 120 -20.56 -24.48 3.03
CA THR A 120 -21.72 -24.42 3.93
C THR A 120 -23.01 -24.69 3.15
N SER A 121 -23.17 -24.14 1.95
CA SER A 121 -24.36 -24.38 1.11
C SER A 121 -24.47 -25.79 0.51
N VAL A 122 -23.41 -26.60 0.61
CA VAL A 122 -23.37 -28.00 0.13
C VAL A 122 -23.39 -28.99 1.31
N ASP A 123 -23.69 -28.52 2.53
CA ASP A 123 -23.71 -29.32 3.76
C ASP A 123 -22.40 -30.07 4.05
N TYR A 124 -21.25 -29.52 3.59
CA TYR A 124 -19.94 -30.12 3.80
C TYR A 124 -18.98 -29.18 4.55
N PRO A 125 -19.29 -28.84 5.83
CA PRO A 125 -18.56 -27.82 6.59
C PRO A 125 -17.08 -28.18 6.83
N VAL A 126 -16.76 -29.49 6.86
CA VAL A 126 -15.39 -29.98 7.05
C VAL A 126 -14.44 -29.47 5.95
N ALA A 127 -14.90 -29.41 4.69
CA ALA A 127 -14.10 -28.85 3.60
C ALA A 127 -13.84 -27.34 3.77
N GLY A 128 -14.83 -26.59 4.29
CA GLY A 128 -14.67 -25.17 4.62
C GLY A 128 -13.55 -24.94 5.64
N TYR A 129 -13.47 -25.76 6.69
CA TYR A 129 -12.40 -25.68 7.68
C TYR A 129 -11.03 -26.05 7.09
N ILE A 130 -10.93 -27.14 6.33
CA ILE A 130 -9.67 -27.58 5.72
C ILE A 130 -9.12 -26.52 4.77
N THR A 131 -9.96 -25.98 3.89
CA THR A 131 -9.55 -24.94 2.93
C THR A 131 -9.11 -23.66 3.62
N THR A 132 -9.79 -23.26 4.70
CA THR A 132 -9.40 -22.11 5.52
C THR A 132 -8.04 -22.35 6.18
N ILE A 133 -7.81 -23.54 6.76
CA ILE A 133 -6.53 -23.89 7.40
C ILE A 133 -5.38 -23.85 6.40
N LEU A 134 -5.59 -24.31 5.16
CA LEU A 134 -4.58 -24.25 4.10
C LEU A 134 -4.23 -22.81 3.67
N LEU A 135 -5.14 -21.86 3.82
CA LEU A 135 -4.88 -20.45 3.51
C LEU A 135 -4.08 -19.73 4.61
N ILE A 136 -4.17 -20.17 5.87
CA ILE A 136 -3.46 -19.58 7.01
C ILE A 136 -1.95 -19.37 6.76
N PRO A 137 -1.16 -20.38 6.35
CA PRO A 137 0.27 -20.18 6.12
C PRO A 137 0.57 -19.14 5.03
N VAL A 138 -0.27 -19.08 3.99
CA VAL A 138 -0.13 -18.10 2.92
C VAL A 138 -0.41 -16.69 3.45
N VAL A 139 -1.46 -16.52 4.26
CA VAL A 139 -1.78 -15.25 4.92
C VAL A 139 -0.63 -14.83 5.84
N ILE A 140 -0.06 -15.75 6.65
CA ILE A 140 1.07 -15.45 7.55
C ILE A 140 2.26 -14.93 6.74
N VAL A 141 2.63 -15.61 5.66
CA VAL A 141 3.74 -15.19 4.80
C VAL A 141 3.46 -13.79 4.23
N PHE A 142 2.26 -13.53 3.71
CA PHE A 142 1.89 -12.21 3.21
C PHE A 142 1.92 -11.12 4.29
N VAL A 143 1.45 -11.42 5.51
CA VAL A 143 1.49 -10.47 6.64
C VAL A 143 2.93 -10.18 7.04
N VAL A 144 3.80 -11.20 7.11
CA VAL A 144 5.22 -11.01 7.42
C VAL A 144 5.89 -10.15 6.35
N PHE A 145 5.69 -10.46 5.06
CA PHE A 145 6.24 -9.64 3.98
C PHE A 145 5.70 -8.21 4.01
N SER A 146 4.39 -8.04 4.19
CA SER A 146 3.75 -6.73 4.33
C SER A 146 4.36 -5.94 5.49
N TYR A 147 4.55 -6.58 6.65
CA TYR A 147 5.17 -5.97 7.81
C TYR A 147 6.63 -5.61 7.58
N LEU A 148 7.43 -6.48 6.97
CA LEU A 148 8.84 -6.20 6.66
C LEU A 148 8.98 -5.02 5.69
N ILE A 149 8.13 -4.99 4.66
CA ILE A 149 8.06 -3.87 3.71
C ILE A 149 7.65 -2.60 4.46
N HIS A 150 6.57 -2.62 5.22
CA HIS A 150 6.10 -1.47 5.97
C HIS A 150 7.16 -0.96 6.95
N LYS A 151 7.78 -1.85 7.74
CA LYS A 151 8.83 -1.51 8.70
C LYS A 151 10.06 -0.93 8.03
N SER A 152 10.58 -1.57 6.98
CA SER A 152 11.75 -1.06 6.24
C SER A 152 11.46 0.35 5.70
N ARG A 153 10.29 0.54 5.07
CA ARG A 153 9.96 1.81 4.41
C ARG A 153 9.59 2.92 5.40
N VAL A 154 8.94 2.61 6.51
CA VAL A 154 8.66 3.55 7.59
C VAL A 154 9.94 3.93 8.34
N SER A 155 10.84 2.97 8.61
CA SER A 155 12.13 3.25 9.25
C SER A 155 12.99 4.19 8.40
N HIS A 156 13.05 3.98 7.09
CA HIS A 156 13.75 4.89 6.18
C HIS A 156 13.10 6.28 6.12
N THR A 157 11.76 6.33 6.16
CA THR A 157 11.02 7.60 6.18
C THR A 157 11.31 8.37 7.46
N LEU A 158 11.16 7.74 8.62
CA LEU A 158 11.40 8.33 9.94
C LEU A 158 12.86 8.79 10.11
N GLY A 159 13.83 7.97 9.69
CA GLY A 159 15.25 8.36 9.72
C GLY A 159 15.51 9.65 8.93
N ARG A 160 14.98 9.73 7.70
CA ARG A 160 15.11 10.95 6.88
C ARG A 160 14.34 12.15 7.41
N PHE A 161 13.24 11.94 8.13
CA PHE A 161 12.53 13.04 8.80
C PHE A 161 13.35 13.58 9.96
N LYS A 162 13.96 12.70 10.76
CA LYS A 162 14.84 13.08 11.86
C LYS A 162 16.03 13.91 11.38
N ASP A 163 16.73 13.45 10.33
CA ASP A 163 17.86 14.19 9.75
C ASP A 163 17.48 15.61 9.31
N LYS A 164 16.27 15.76 8.71
CA LYS A 164 15.78 17.08 8.32
C LYS A 164 15.43 17.97 9.51
N VAL A 165 14.86 17.41 10.57
CA VAL A 165 14.54 18.16 11.80
C VAL A 165 15.84 18.61 12.48
N ASP A 166 16.85 17.74 12.53
CA ASP A 166 18.15 18.04 13.13
C ASP A 166 18.90 19.12 12.32
N THR A 167 18.84 19.06 10.99
CA THR A 167 19.40 20.10 10.12
C THR A 167 18.72 21.46 10.34
N MET A 168 17.39 21.47 10.48
CA MET A 168 16.62 22.70 10.71
C MET A 168 16.93 23.31 12.08
N LYS A 169 17.12 22.47 13.11
CA LYS A 169 17.59 22.91 14.43
C LYS A 169 18.97 23.56 14.36
N GLN A 170 19.91 22.97 13.62
CA GLN A 170 21.24 23.56 13.45
C GLN A 170 21.18 24.97 12.83
N PHE A 171 20.33 25.20 11.83
CA PHE A 171 20.18 26.54 11.26
C PHE A 171 19.62 27.55 12.28
N LEU A 172 18.64 27.16 13.09
CA LEU A 172 18.09 28.03 14.14
C LEU A 172 19.12 28.33 15.24
N ASP A 173 19.95 27.34 15.63
CA ASP A 173 21.01 27.55 16.62
C ASP A 173 22.10 28.50 16.08
N VAL A 174 22.45 28.40 14.79
CA VAL A 174 23.39 29.31 14.13
C VAL A 174 22.84 30.73 14.07
N GLU A 175 21.56 30.92 13.70
CA GLU A 175 20.92 32.24 13.72
C GLU A 175 20.84 32.84 15.13
N ALA A 176 20.54 32.03 16.14
CA ALA A 176 20.51 32.46 17.54
C ALA A 176 21.90 32.89 18.03
N GLN A 177 22.96 32.20 17.61
CA GLN A 177 24.34 32.59 17.92
C GLN A 177 24.76 33.88 17.20
N MET A 178 24.43 34.03 15.91
CA MET A 178 24.72 35.27 15.18
C MET A 178 23.99 36.48 15.78
N THR A 179 22.73 36.30 16.19
CA THR A 179 21.95 37.35 16.84
C THR A 179 22.53 37.75 18.20
N LYS A 180 22.96 36.78 19.03
CA LYS A 180 23.63 37.07 20.30
C LYS A 180 24.98 37.77 20.12
N SER A 181 25.77 37.38 19.12
CA SER A 181 27.07 37.98 18.84
C SER A 181 26.93 39.42 18.35
N SER A 182 25.94 39.68 17.48
CA SER A 182 25.61 41.04 17.01
C SER A 182 25.11 41.94 18.16
N LEU A 183 24.28 41.42 19.07
CA LEU A 183 23.79 42.17 20.22
C LEU A 183 24.89 42.44 21.27
N GLY A 184 25.87 41.54 21.41
CA GLY A 184 27.05 41.74 22.26
C GLY A 184 27.95 42.85 21.74
N ALA A 185 28.25 42.84 20.43
CA ALA A 185 29.10 43.85 19.80
C ALA A 185 28.53 45.28 19.85
N VAL A 186 27.21 45.44 19.93
CA VAL A 186 26.53 46.75 20.08
C VAL A 186 26.58 47.26 21.52
N LYS A 187 26.75 46.39 22.52
CA LYS A 187 26.77 46.77 23.94
C LYS A 187 28.15 47.22 24.43
N ASP A 188 29.19 46.96 23.64
CA ASP A 188 30.59 47.32 23.92
C ASP A 188 31.04 48.65 23.25
N ILE A 189 30.09 49.45 22.74
CA ILE A 189 30.26 50.83 22.25
C ILE A 189 29.48 51.77 23.17
#